data_AF-M7XTY5-F1
#
_entry.id   AF-M7XTY5-F1
#
_cell.length_a   1.000
_cell.length_b   1.000
_cell.length_c   1.000
_cell.angle_alpha   90.00
_cell.angle_beta   90.00
_cell.angle_gamma   90.00
#
_symmetry.space_group_name_H-M   'P 1'
#
loop_
_entity.id
_entity.type
_entity.pdbx_description
1 polymer ?
#
loop_
_entity_poly.entity_id
_entity_poly.type
_entity_poly.pdbx_seq_one_letter_code
_entity_poly.pdbx_strand_id
1 'polypeptide(L)' 'MGKGDIKSRKGKINRGSFGASRPRKKRNVATRKAKLGMAKK' A
#
# COMPACT_ATOMS: atom_id res chain seq x y z
N MET A 1 -14.95 -0.65 0.73
CA MET A 1 -14.04 -1.70 1.22
C MET A 1 -14.07 -1.76 2.74
N GLY A 2 -14.50 -2.89 3.30
CA GLY A 2 -14.69 -3.09 4.75
C GLY A 2 -13.45 -3.63 5.48
N LYS A 3 -13.62 -4.05 6.74
CA LYS A 3 -12.55 -4.62 7.57
C LYS A 3 -12.04 -5.98 7.06
N GLY A 4 -12.86 -6.74 6.32
CA GLY A 4 -12.46 -8.02 5.71
C GLY A 4 -11.60 -7.88 4.46
N ASP A 5 -11.52 -6.68 3.85
CA ASP A 5 -10.76 -6.51 2.61
C ASP A 5 -9.26 -6.41 2.89
N ILE A 6 -8.56 -7.50 2.60
CA ILE A 6 -7.12 -7.73 2.74
C ILE A 6 -6.26 -6.68 2.03
N LYS A 7 -6.71 -6.15 0.87
CA LYS A 7 -5.93 -5.20 0.06
C LYS A 7 -6.14 -3.77 0.53
N SER A 8 -7.30 -3.46 1.10
CA SER A 8 -7.65 -2.13 1.61
C SER A 8 -6.77 -1.69 2.80
N ARG A 9 -6.72 -0.39 3.06
CA ARG A 9 -6.07 0.14 4.27
C ARG A 9 -6.80 -0.32 5.53
N LYS A 10 -8.14 -0.30 5.54
CA LYS A 10 -8.97 -0.68 6.70
C LYS A 10 -8.77 -2.14 7.09
N GLY A 11 -8.76 -3.06 6.14
CA GLY A 11 -8.50 -4.48 6.46
C GLY A 11 -7.05 -4.78 6.84
N LYS A 12 -6.07 -4.03 6.34
CA LYS A 12 -4.68 -4.11 6.84
C LYS A 12 -4.51 -3.55 8.25
N ILE A 13 -5.29 -2.54 8.64
CA ILE A 13 -5.33 -2.06 10.04
C ILE A 13 -5.91 -3.17 10.93
N ASN A 14 -7.07 -3.71 10.56
CA ASN A 14 -7.78 -4.71 11.37
C ASN A 14 -6.94 -5.98 11.60
N ARG A 15 -6.21 -6.43 10.57
CA ARG A 15 -5.36 -7.63 10.64
C ARG A 15 -3.95 -7.37 11.15
N GLY A 16 -3.58 -6.11 11.41
CA GLY A 16 -2.22 -5.76 11.87
C GLY A 16 -1.12 -5.86 10.80
N SER A 17 -1.45 -6.14 9.54
CA SER A 17 -0.45 -6.33 8.47
C SER A 17 -0.08 -5.01 7.77
N PHE A 18 1.07 -5.00 7.08
CA PHE A 18 1.54 -3.86 6.29
C PHE A 18 1.53 -4.17 4.79
N GLY A 19 1.59 -3.13 3.96
CA GLY A 19 1.75 -3.27 2.52
C GLY A 19 1.54 -1.97 1.78
N ALA A 20 1.34 -2.04 0.46
CA ALA A 20 1.27 -0.85 -0.40
C ALA A 20 0.25 0.23 0.02
N SER A 21 -0.87 -0.18 0.62
CA SER A 21 -1.97 0.69 1.10
C SER A 21 -1.84 1.13 2.57
N ARG A 22 -1.05 0.42 3.38
CA ARG A 22 -0.73 0.73 4.80
C ARG A 22 0.78 0.50 5.05
N PRO A 23 1.65 1.44 4.64
CA PRO A 23 3.09 1.31 4.81
C PRO A 23 3.53 1.60 6.26
N ARG A 24 4.66 1.02 6.71
CA ARG A 24 5.24 1.28 8.05
C ARG A 24 5.85 2.67 8.17
N LYS A 25 6.55 3.11 7.12
CA LYS A 25 7.19 4.43 7.01
C LYS A 25 6.53 5.23 5.90
N LYS A 26 6.72 6.55 5.89
CA LYS A 26 6.26 7.41 4.78
C LYS A 26 6.75 6.81 3.46
N ARG A 27 5.84 6.56 2.53
CA ARG A 27 6.18 5.88 1.29
C ARG A 27 6.89 6.86 0.37
N ASN A 28 8.10 6.53 -0.06
CA ASN A 28 8.71 7.24 -1.16
C ASN A 28 7.94 6.91 -2.45
N VAL A 29 7.22 7.91 -2.97
CA VAL A 29 6.32 7.74 -4.13
C VAL A 29 7.13 7.52 -5.41
N ALA A 30 8.30 8.18 -5.55
CA ALA A 30 9.18 8.06 -6.71
C ALA A 30 9.74 6.64 -6.84
N THR A 31 10.29 6.08 -5.76
CA THR A 31 10.78 4.69 -5.75
C THR A 31 9.68 3.67 -6.02
N ARG A 32 8.45 3.89 -5.53
CA ARG A 32 7.33 2.98 -5.89
C ARG A 32 6.99 3.08 -7.37
N LYS A 33 6.93 4.29 -7.94
CA LYS A 33 6.63 4.48 -9.37
C LYS A 33 7.67 3.77 -10.25
N ALA A 34 8.96 3.92 -9.92
CA ALA A 34 10.05 3.21 -10.58
C ALA A 34 9.92 1.69 -10.44
N LYS A 35 9.71 1.17 -9.22
CA LYS A 35 9.59 -0.28 -8.98
C LYS A 35 8.36 -0.93 -9.63
N LEU A 36 7.27 -0.18 -9.81
CA LEU A 36 6.07 -0.67 -10.48
C LEU A 36 6.10 -0.48 -12.00
N GLY A 37 7.22 -0.01 -12.58
CA GLY A 37 7.32 0.25 -14.02
C GLY A 37 6.40 1.37 -14.52
N MET A 38 5.74 2.11 -13.61
CA MET A 38 4.82 3.21 -13.95
C MET A 38 5.56 4.53 -14.19
N ALA A 39 6.88 4.46 -14.44
CA ALA A 39 7.74 5.62 -14.61
C ALA A 39 7.66 6.25 -16.02
N LYS A 40 6.90 5.66 -16.94
CA LYS A 40 6.62 6.26 -18.25
C LYS A 40 5.12 6.35 -18.49
N LYS A 41 4.61 7.57 -18.42
CA LYS A 41 3.55 8.08 -19.28
C LYS A 41 3.73 9.59 -19.41
#